data_AF-A0A820U257-F1
#
_entry.id   AF-A0A820U257-F1
#
_cell.length_a   1.000
_cell.length_b   1.000
_cell.length_c   1.000
_cell.angle_alpha   90.00
_cell.angle_beta   90.00
_cell.angle_gamma   90.00
#
_symmetry.space_group_name_H-M   'P 1'
#
loop_
_entity.id
_entity.type
_entity.pdbx_description
1 polymer ?
#
loop_
_entity_poly.entity_id
_entity_poly.type
_entity_poly.pdbx_seq_one_letter_code
_entity_poly.pdbx_strand_id
1 'polypeptide(L)'
;MVDDSGRKENRLCIVSLIGKSTLFEQQCNKSWKFNQLIQIPAFKEHCVLNNEDDFEYYYDHLNNTIYIHLRSFHDTYQLLHLIDNINDDTSIKNFAQLWEHKQANFIKKSLICFLLSHIIV
;
A
#
# COMPACT_ATOMS: atom_id res chain seq x y z
N MET A 1 33.18 31.38 -14.80
CA MET A 1 32.68 30.11 -15.33
C MET A 1 32.98 29.05 -14.28
N VAL A 2 31.98 28.70 -13.48
CA VAL A 2 32.12 27.70 -12.42
C VAL A 2 31.67 26.37 -13.01
N ASP A 3 32.56 25.38 -12.96
CA ASP A 3 32.37 24.02 -13.43
C ASP A 3 31.09 23.40 -12.82
N ASP A 4 30.09 23.18 -13.67
CA ASP A 4 28.91 22.36 -13.39
C ASP A 4 29.32 20.88 -13.48
N SER A 5 30.04 20.44 -12.46
CA SER A 5 30.49 19.06 -12.32
C SER A 5 29.32 18.13 -12.02
N GLY A 6 28.63 17.68 -13.08
CA GLY A 6 28.17 16.29 -13.25
C GLY A 6 27.31 15.65 -12.16
N ARG A 7 26.67 16.43 -11.26
CA ARG A 7 25.63 15.89 -10.41
C ARG A 7 24.42 15.62 -11.30
N LYS A 8 24.31 14.39 -11.82
CA LYS A 8 23.00 13.83 -12.13
C LYS A 8 22.16 14.09 -10.89
N GLU A 9 21.24 15.04 -10.96
CA GLU A 9 20.26 15.26 -9.91
C GLU A 9 19.68 13.88 -9.60
N ASN A 10 19.91 13.38 -8.39
CA ASN A 10 19.40 12.10 -7.94
C ASN A 10 17.88 12.29 -7.74
N ARG A 11 17.15 12.38 -8.85
CA ARG A 11 15.71 12.62 -8.87
C ARG A 11 15.04 11.37 -8.32
N LEU A 12 14.49 11.49 -7.13
CA LEU A 12 13.75 10.42 -6.47
C LEU A 12 12.37 10.32 -7.11
N CYS A 13 11.99 9.13 -7.56
CA CYS A 13 10.62 8.85 -7.97
C CYS A 13 9.85 8.18 -6.82
N ILE A 14 8.57 8.50 -6.68
CA ILE A 14 7.69 7.86 -5.70
C ILE A 14 6.50 7.30 -6.47
N VAL A 15 6.28 5.99 -6.36
CA VAL A 15 5.20 5.26 -7.02
C VAL A 15 4.31 4.64 -5.95
N SER A 16 3.04 5.03 -5.90
CA SER A 16 2.07 4.40 -5.00
C SER A 16 1.20 3.40 -5.74
N LEU A 17 0.93 2.26 -5.10
CA LEU A 17 0.00 1.22 -5.52
C LEU A 17 -1.25 1.31 -4.63
N ILE A 18 -2.38 1.69 -5.23
CA ILE A 18 -3.68 1.83 -4.56
C ILE A 18 -4.72 1.03 -5.32
N GLY A 19 -5.49 0.20 -4.63
CA GLY A 19 -6.56 -0.54 -5.28
C GLY A 19 -7.15 -1.62 -4.38
N LYS A 20 -7.92 -2.50 -5.00
CA LYS A 20 -8.58 -3.64 -4.35
C LYS A 20 -7.99 -4.95 -4.84
N SER A 21 -7.94 -5.94 -3.96
CA SER A 21 -7.52 -7.31 -4.27
C SER A 21 -8.64 -8.32 -4.07
N THR A 22 -8.68 -9.33 -4.92
CA THR A 22 -9.58 -10.49 -4.79
C THR A 22 -8.85 -11.70 -4.19
N LEU A 23 -9.58 -12.58 -3.50
CA LEU A 23 -9.03 -13.81 -2.86
C LEU A 23 -8.77 -14.98 -3.81
N PHE A 24 -9.37 -14.98 -5.01
CA PHE A 24 -9.61 -16.21 -5.74
C PHE A 24 -8.36 -16.86 -6.37
N GLU A 25 -7.26 -16.13 -6.52
CA GLU A 25 -6.02 -16.67 -7.09
C GLU A 25 -4.83 -16.10 -6.32
N GLN A 26 -3.93 -16.97 -5.84
CA GLN A 26 -2.69 -16.59 -5.13
C GLN A 26 -1.80 -15.61 -5.92
N GLN A 27 -2.05 -15.50 -7.23
CA GLN A 27 -1.35 -14.64 -8.18
C GLN A 27 -2.19 -13.44 -8.64
N CYS A 28 -3.24 -13.06 -7.91
CA CYS A 28 -4.12 -11.94 -8.29
C CYS A 28 -4.20 -10.80 -7.27
N ASN A 29 -3.32 -10.79 -6.27
CA ASN A 29 -3.20 -9.66 -5.37
C ASN A 29 -2.35 -8.53 -6.00
N LYS A 30 -2.53 -7.30 -5.51
CA LYS A 30 -1.89 -6.08 -6.06
C LYS A 30 -0.36 -6.21 -6.01
N SER A 31 0.17 -6.65 -4.87
CA SER A 31 1.61 -6.79 -4.66
C SER A 31 2.25 -7.78 -5.63
N TRP A 32 1.59 -8.92 -5.91
CA TRP A 32 2.06 -9.90 -6.90
C TRP A 32 2.12 -9.29 -8.30
N LYS A 33 1.01 -8.70 -8.77
CA LYS A 33 0.97 -8.08 -10.12
C LYS A 33 1.99 -6.95 -10.25
N PHE A 34 2.16 -6.17 -9.18
CA PHE A 34 3.10 -5.08 -9.16
C PHE A 34 4.55 -5.57 -9.16
N ASN A 35 4.90 -6.55 -8.32
CA ASN A 35 6.22 -7.19 -8.32
C ASN A 35 6.57 -7.76 -9.69
N GLN A 36 5.60 -8.39 -10.38
CA GLN A 36 5.78 -8.85 -11.77
C GLN A 36 6.00 -7.70 -12.74
N LEU A 37 5.29 -6.58 -12.59
CA LEU A 37 5.47 -5.41 -13.46
C LEU A 37 6.87 -4.79 -13.33
N ILE A 38 7.36 -4.63 -12.09
CA ILE A 38 8.65 -3.99 -11.83
C ILE A 38 9.83 -4.99 -11.84
N GLN A 39 9.55 -6.29 -11.95
CA GLN A 39 10.53 -7.39 -11.91
C GLN A 39 11.39 -7.39 -10.63
N ILE A 40 10.81 -6.94 -9.51
CA ILE A 40 11.45 -6.85 -8.19
C ILE A 40 10.48 -7.42 -7.16
N PRO A 41 10.91 -8.27 -6.22
CA PRO A 41 10.08 -8.76 -5.13
C PRO A 41 9.94 -7.68 -4.03
N ALA A 42 9.37 -6.52 -4.39
CA ALA A 42 9.31 -5.33 -3.53
C ALA A 42 8.39 -5.54 -2.31
N PHE A 43 7.27 -6.22 -2.51
CA PHE A 43 6.23 -6.40 -1.50
C PHE A 43 6.01 -7.87 -1.17
N LYS A 44 5.77 -8.18 0.11
CA LYS A 44 5.52 -9.56 0.54
C LYS A 44 4.12 -10.01 0.09
N GLU A 45 4.07 -11.18 -0.51
CA GLU A 45 2.82 -11.86 -0.82
C GLU A 45 2.27 -12.46 0.48
N HIS A 46 1.04 -12.07 0.85
CA HIS A 46 0.29 -12.68 1.96
C HIS A 46 0.97 -12.71 3.35
N CYS A 47 1.73 -11.67 3.73
CA CYS A 47 2.25 -11.60 5.11
C CYS A 47 1.18 -11.12 6.11
N VAL A 48 0.67 -12.09 6.88
CA VAL A 48 -0.27 -11.96 8.02
C VAL A 48 0.46 -11.59 9.32
N LEU A 49 1.77 -11.42 9.30
CA LEU A 49 2.52 -11.05 10.50
C LEU A 49 2.14 -9.64 10.91
N ASN A 50 1.16 -9.51 11.82
CA ASN A 50 0.85 -8.47 12.83
C ASN A 50 1.25 -7.00 12.57
N ASN A 51 1.59 -6.65 11.35
CA ASN A 51 1.85 -5.29 10.95
C ASN A 51 0.50 -4.73 10.59
N GLU A 52 -0.11 -4.08 11.57
CA GLU A 52 -1.27 -3.19 11.43
C GLU A 52 -0.98 -2.00 10.48
N ASP A 53 0.24 -1.92 9.97
CA ASP A 53 0.67 -0.88 9.04
C ASP A 53 0.00 -1.07 7.68
N ASP A 54 -1.01 -0.25 7.41
CA ASP A 54 -1.64 -0.15 6.08
C ASP A 54 -0.65 0.25 4.97
N PHE A 55 0.53 0.77 5.29
CA PHE A 55 1.58 1.07 4.31
C PHE A 55 2.70 0.04 4.36
N GLU A 56 3.02 -0.51 3.19
CA GLU A 56 4.26 -1.23 2.93
C GLU A 56 5.11 -0.40 1.95
N TYR A 57 6.42 -0.40 2.10
CA TYR A 57 7.29 0.38 1.20
C TYR A 57 8.56 -0.38 0.85
N TYR A 58 9.08 -0.09 -0.35
CA TYR A 58 10.32 -0.64 -0.86
C TYR A 58 11.11 0.46 -1.56
N TYR A 59 12.39 0.59 -1.24
CA TYR A 59 13.28 1.55 -1.90
C TYR A 59 14.22 0.83 -2.86
N ASP A 60 14.03 1.08 -4.15
CA ASP A 60 14.91 0.60 -5.20
C ASP A 60 16.07 1.59 -5.38
N HIS A 61 17.21 1.22 -4.81
CA HIS A 61 18.45 1.98 -4.89
C HIS A 61 18.99 2.12 -6.32
N LEU A 62 18.69 1.17 -7.21
CA LEU A 62 19.21 1.19 -8.59
C LEU A 62 18.47 2.23 -9.43
N ASN A 63 17.14 2.30 -9.27
CA ASN A 63 16.29 3.24 -10.00
C ASN A 63 15.94 4.51 -9.20
N ASN A 64 16.51 4.66 -7.98
CA ASN A 64 16.20 5.77 -7.06
C ASN A 64 14.69 5.99 -6.91
N THR A 65 13.95 4.90 -6.70
CA THR A 65 12.48 4.89 -6.70
C THR A 65 11.95 4.29 -5.40
N ILE A 66 11.05 4.99 -4.73
CA ILE A 66 10.29 4.46 -3.59
C ILE A 66 8.95 3.96 -4.10
N TYR A 67 8.67 2.69 -3.83
CA TYR A 67 7.37 2.09 -4.06
C TYR A 67 6.60 2.05 -2.74
N ILE A 68 5.37 2.52 -2.74
CA ILE A 68 4.46 2.53 -1.58
C ILE A 68 3.25 1.67 -1.94
N HIS A 69 2.93 0.67 -1.13
CA HIS A 69 1.76 -0.17 -1.28
C HIS A 69 0.77 0.12 -0.17
N LEU A 70 -0.40 0.64 -0.53
CA LEU A 70 -1.50 0.86 0.41
C LEU A 70 -2.35 -0.41 0.52
N ARG A 71 -2.15 -1.13 1.61
CA ARG A 71 -3.01 -2.24 2.05
C ARG A 71 -4.22 -1.67 2.77
N SER A 72 -5.41 -2.22 2.51
CA SER A 72 -6.63 -1.69 3.14
C SER A 72 -7.70 -2.75 3.29
N PHE A 73 -8.73 -2.43 4.07
CA PHE A 73 -9.92 -3.28 4.22
C PHE A 73 -10.72 -3.50 2.92
N HIS A 74 -10.37 -2.81 1.82
CA HIS A 74 -10.90 -3.12 0.48
C HIS A 74 -10.20 -4.32 -0.18
N ASP A 75 -9.08 -4.78 0.38
CA ASP A 75 -8.46 -6.05 0.02
C ASP A 75 -9.25 -7.18 0.68
N THR A 76 -9.69 -8.14 -0.12
CA THR A 76 -10.64 -9.16 0.36
C THR A 76 -10.08 -9.94 1.56
N TYR A 77 -8.76 -10.18 1.60
CA TYR A 77 -8.12 -10.82 2.76
C TYR A 77 -8.22 -9.97 4.05
N GLN A 78 -7.98 -8.66 3.96
CA GLN A 78 -8.14 -7.77 5.12
C GLN A 78 -9.60 -7.61 5.52
N LEU A 79 -10.51 -7.62 4.56
CA LEU A 79 -11.95 -7.57 4.85
C LEU A 79 -12.42 -8.80 5.62
N LEU A 80 -11.96 -10.00 5.25
CA LEU A 80 -12.27 -11.22 6.00
C LEU A 80 -11.72 -11.14 7.42
N HIS A 81 -10.45 -10.77 7.58
CA HIS A 81 -9.85 -10.59 8.90
C HIS A 81 -10.60 -9.55 9.74
N LEU A 82 -11.12 -8.49 9.13
CA LEU A 82 -11.94 -7.49 9.83
C LEU A 82 -13.27 -8.07 10.31
N ILE A 83 -13.92 -8.90 9.50
CA ILE A 83 -15.20 -9.54 9.83
C ILE A 83 -15.00 -10.59 10.93
N ASP A 84 -13.95 -11.40 10.84
CA ASP A 84 -13.67 -12.46 11.81
C ASP A 84 -13.42 -11.87 13.22
N ASN A 85 -12.82 -10.69 13.30
CA ASN A 85 -12.50 -10.01 14.56
C ASN A 85 -13.52 -8.93 14.96
N ILE A 86 -14.67 -8.84 14.31
CA ILE A 86 -15.64 -7.74 14.55
C ILE A 86 -16.17 -7.72 16.00
N ASN A 87 -16.18 -8.89 16.65
CA ASN A 87 -16.68 -9.04 18.02
C ASN A 87 -15.62 -8.69 19.08
N ASP A 88 -14.36 -8.49 18.70
CA ASP A 88 -13.27 -8.22 19.63
C ASP A 88 -13.15 -6.73 19.99
N ASP A 89 -13.69 -5.84 19.14
CA ASP A 89 -13.64 -4.39 19.35
C ASP A 89 -14.87 -3.88 20.11
N THR A 90 -14.80 -3.98 21.44
CA THR A 90 -15.86 -3.52 22.37
C THR A 90 -16.23 -2.03 22.26
N SER A 91 -15.41 -1.23 21.56
CA SER A 91 -15.62 0.21 21.39
C SER A 91 -16.62 0.56 20.29
N ILE A 92 -16.89 -0.37 19.37
CA ILE A 92 -17.70 -0.12 18.17
C ILE A 92 -19.09 -0.73 18.35
N LYS A 93 -20.12 0.13 18.31
CA LYS A 93 -21.49 -0.29 18.65
C LYS A 93 -22.22 -1.01 17.52
N ASN A 94 -21.77 -0.86 16.27
CA ASN A 94 -22.34 -1.54 15.11
C ASN A 94 -21.40 -1.51 13.88
N PHE A 95 -21.69 -2.36 12.89
CA PHE A 95 -20.95 -2.48 11.64
C PHE A 95 -20.82 -1.15 10.88
N ALA A 96 -21.85 -0.30 10.89
CA ALA A 96 -21.82 0.97 10.16
C ALA A 96 -20.74 1.92 10.70
N GLN A 97 -20.61 2.01 12.03
CA GLN A 97 -19.55 2.80 12.68
C GLN A 97 -18.15 2.24 12.40
N LEU A 98 -18.00 0.91 12.41
CA LEU A 98 -16.74 0.26 12.03
C LEU A 98 -16.35 0.63 10.60
N TRP A 99 -17.31 0.50 9.68
CA TRP A 99 -17.11 0.77 8.26
C TRP A 99 -16.74 2.23 8.02
N GLU A 100 -17.45 3.17 8.64
CA GLU A 100 -17.15 4.60 8.56
C GLU A 100 -15.73 4.91 9.05
N HIS A 101 -15.34 4.34 10.20
CA HIS A 101 -14.00 4.51 10.75
C HIS A 101 -12.91 3.99 9.80
N LYS A 102 -13.07 2.77 9.28
CA LYS A 102 -12.12 2.17 8.33
C LYS A 102 -12.06 2.96 7.02
N GLN A 103 -13.21 3.43 6.51
CA GLN A 103 -13.29 4.26 5.31
C GLN A 103 -12.58 5.61 5.50
N ALA A 104 -12.77 6.27 6.65
CA ALA A 104 -12.10 7.53 6.95
C ALA A 104 -10.57 7.37 7.01
N ASN A 105 -10.07 6.28 7.61
CA ASN A 105 -8.64 5.97 7.63
C ASN A 105 -8.10 5.68 6.23
N PHE A 106 -8.83 4.91 5.41
CA PHE A 106 -8.45 4.63 4.02
C PHE A 106 -8.35 5.92 3.18
N ILE A 107 -9.29 6.85 3.32
CA ILE A 107 -9.28 8.13 2.59
C ILE A 107 -8.04 8.95 2.98
N LYS A 108 -7.75 9.08 4.28
CA LYS A 108 -6.55 9.80 4.77
C LYS A 108 -5.26 9.23 4.18
N LYS A 109 -5.14 7.90 4.18
CA LYS A 109 -3.95 7.20 3.67
C LYS A 109 -3.85 7.29 2.14
N SER A 110 -4.97 7.18 1.44
CA SER A 110 -5.01 7.41 -0.01
C SER A 110 -4.56 8.83 -0.36
N LEU A 111 -5.04 9.83 0.39
CA LEU A 111 -4.63 11.23 0.18
C LEU A 111 -3.11 11.41 0.35
N ILE A 112 -2.48 10.74 1.32
CA ILE A 112 -1.02 10.74 1.48
C ILE A 112 -0.34 10.20 0.21
N CYS A 113 -0.82 9.08 -0.34
CA CYS A 113 -0.29 8.56 -1.61
C CYS A 113 -0.45 9.56 -2.75
N PHE A 114 -1.59 10.24 -2.86
CA PHE A 114 -1.81 11.28 -3.88
C PHE A 114 -0.88 12.49 -3.74
N LEU A 115 -0.55 12.88 -2.50
CA LEU A 115 0.31 14.04 -2.24
C LEU A 115 1.80 13.74 -2.43
N LEU A 116 2.23 12.52 -2.15
CA LEU A 116 3.66 12.15 -2.18
C LEU A 116 4.09 11.56 -3.53
N SER A 117 3.17 10.95 -4.29
CA SER A 117 3.55 10.13 -5.43
C SER A 117 3.64 10.93 -6.72
N HIS A 118 4.65 10.58 -7.51
CA HIS A 118 4.77 11.02 -8.90
C HIS A 118 3.90 10.16 -9.81
N ILE A 119 3.74 8.88 -9.47
CA ILE A 119 2.94 7.91 -10.22
C ILE A 119 2.03 7.16 -9.24
N ILE A 120 0.78 6.93 -9.64
CA ILE A 120 -0.17 6.12 -8.89
C ILE A 120 -0.69 5.04 -9.83
N VAL A 121 -0.67 3.80 -9.34
CA VAL A 121 -1.13 2.60 -10.03
C VAL A 121 -2.28 1.99 -9.28
#